data_AF-A0A0C2N0W3-F1
#
_entry.id   AF-A0A0C2N0W3-F1
#
_cell.length_a   1.000
_cell.length_b   1.000
_cell.length_c   1.000
_cell.angle_alpha   90.00
_cell.angle_beta   90.00
_cell.angle_gamma   90.00
#
_symmetry.space_group_name_H-M   'P 1'
#
loop_
_entity.id
_entity.type
_entity.pdbx_description
1 polymer ?
#
loop_
_entity_poly.entity_id
_entity_poly.type
_entity_poly.pdbx_seq_one_letter_code
_entity_poly.pdbx_strand_id
1 'polypeptide(L)'
;MVAAKNILIATGSDIMPFPGITIDETTIVSSTGALELKSVPKNLTIIGGGVIGLELGSVWNRLGSKVTVIEFLNNIGGANIDSDISYLFSSTENLCRVSSKRRVSISYWDTKLLVIHK
;
A
#
# COMPACT_ATOMS: atom_id res chain seq x y z
N MET A 1 15.31 37.66 -1.20
CA MET A 1 13.83 37.69 -1.25
C MET A 1 13.40 37.71 -2.71
N VAL A 2 12.40 36.91 -3.08
CA VAL A 2 11.87 36.92 -4.45
C VAL A 2 10.78 37.97 -4.54
N ALA A 3 10.90 38.92 -5.47
CA ALA A 3 9.85 39.88 -5.78
C ALA A 3 9.02 39.37 -6.96
N ALA A 4 7.73 39.10 -6.75
CA ALA A 4 6.82 38.59 -7.78
C ALA A 4 5.43 39.19 -7.61
N LYS A 5 4.72 39.42 -8.73
CA LYS A 5 3.35 39.93 -8.74
C LYS A 5 2.32 38.90 -8.26
N ASN A 6 2.56 37.62 -8.56
CA ASN A 6 1.75 36.48 -8.13
C ASN A 6 2.67 35.29 -7.81
N ILE A 7 2.27 34.43 -6.88
CA ILE A 7 2.97 33.19 -6.50
C ILE A 7 1.96 32.05 -6.51
N LEU A 8 2.29 30.95 -7.21
CA LEU A 8 1.52 29.70 -7.21
C LEU A 8 2.27 28.64 -6.38
N ILE A 9 1.60 28.06 -5.39
CA ILE A 9 2.14 26.96 -4.59
C ILE A 9 1.54 25.66 -5.11
N ALA A 10 2.38 24.82 -5.69
CA ALA A 10 2.01 23.54 -6.29
C ALA A 10 3.05 22.44 -5.95
N THR A 11 3.41 22.34 -4.68
CA THR A 11 4.50 21.44 -4.19
C THR A 11 4.13 19.96 -4.17
N GLY A 12 2.86 19.62 -4.43
CA GLY A 12 2.40 18.23 -4.43
C GLY A 12 2.22 17.64 -3.03
N SER A 13 2.34 16.31 -2.95
CA SER A 13 2.19 15.52 -1.73
C SER A 13 3.36 14.55 -1.58
N ASP A 14 3.61 14.08 -0.36
CA ASP A 14 4.62 13.07 -0.06
C ASP A 14 4.00 11.85 0.64
N ILE A 15 4.80 10.80 0.80
CA ILE A 15 4.46 9.57 1.51
C ILE A 15 4.26 9.91 2.99
N MET A 16 3.14 9.51 3.58
CA MET A 16 2.96 9.61 5.03
C MET A 16 3.84 8.55 5.71
N PRO A 17 4.56 8.79 6.80
CA PRO A 17 5.35 7.73 7.45
C PRO A 17 4.48 6.89 8.40
N PHE A 18 4.71 5.57 8.47
CA PHE A 18 4.06 4.71 9.46
C PHE A 18 4.81 4.77 10.80
N PRO A 19 4.16 5.16 11.91
CA PRO A 19 4.84 5.30 13.19
C PRO A 19 5.51 3.99 13.66
N GLY A 20 6.79 4.05 14.00
CA GLY A 20 7.55 2.90 14.49
C GLY A 20 8.08 1.96 13.40
N ILE A 21 7.90 2.28 12.13
CA ILE A 21 8.49 1.58 10.99
C ILE A 21 9.37 2.55 10.21
N THR A 22 10.62 2.14 9.94
CA THR A 22 11.52 2.90 9.06
C THR A 22 11.53 2.24 7.69
N ILE A 23 11.27 3.00 6.63
CA ILE A 23 11.34 2.54 5.24
C ILE A 23 12.82 2.49 4.86
N ASP A 24 13.29 1.32 4.43
CA ASP A 24 14.70 1.07 4.05
C ASP A 24 14.86 0.87 2.53
N GLU A 25 13.76 0.89 1.78
CA GLU A 25 13.67 0.64 0.34
C GLU A 25 14.30 -0.69 -0.13
N THR A 26 14.49 -1.64 0.79
CA THR A 26 15.01 -2.96 0.48
C THR A 26 14.06 -4.06 0.96
N THR A 27 13.71 -4.07 2.24
CA THR A 27 12.77 -5.02 2.86
C THR A 27 11.45 -4.35 3.15
N ILE A 28 11.50 -3.11 3.61
CA ILE A 28 10.36 -2.24 3.89
C ILE A 28 10.38 -1.13 2.85
N VAL A 29 9.47 -1.21 1.90
CA VAL A 29 9.45 -0.35 0.72
C VAL A 29 8.23 0.56 0.73
N SER A 30 8.40 1.75 0.14
CA SER A 30 7.28 2.63 -0.23
C SER A 30 6.63 2.18 -1.54
N SER A 31 5.60 2.89 -2.01
CA SER A 31 5.05 2.67 -3.35
C SER A 31 6.10 2.85 -4.45
N THR A 32 7.08 3.75 -4.25
CA THR A 32 8.17 3.96 -5.20
C THR A 32 9.13 2.78 -5.21
N GLY A 33 9.63 2.35 -4.05
CA GLY A 33 10.52 1.18 -3.98
C GLY A 33 9.84 -0.12 -4.41
N ALA A 34 8.52 -0.22 -4.24
CA ALA A 34 7.75 -1.34 -4.75
C ALA A 34 7.91 -1.48 -6.27
N LEU A 35 7.90 -0.39 -7.03
CA LEU A 35 8.02 -0.40 -8.49
C LEU A 35 9.43 -0.79 -8.97
N GLU A 36 10.44 -0.60 -8.13
CA GLU A 36 11.85 -0.83 -8.45
C GLU A 36 12.40 -2.16 -7.92
N LEU A 37 11.53 -3.03 -7.38
CA LEU A 37 11.92 -4.35 -6.90
C LEU A 37 12.56 -5.18 -8.03
N LYS A 38 13.82 -5.58 -7.83
CA LYS A 38 14.62 -6.33 -8.81
C LYS A 38 14.15 -7.77 -9.02
N SER A 39 13.37 -8.32 -8.11
CA SER A 39 12.85 -9.68 -8.19
C SER A 39 11.48 -9.78 -7.53
N VAL A 40 10.69 -10.74 -7.99
CA VAL A 40 9.37 -11.03 -7.42
C VAL A 40 9.55 -11.61 -6.01
N PRO A 41 9.02 -10.97 -4.95
CA PRO A 41 9.09 -11.52 -3.61
C PRO A 41 8.21 -12.77 -3.50
N LYS A 42 8.61 -13.75 -2.67
CA LYS A 42 7.75 -14.91 -2.39
C LYS A 42 6.50 -14.53 -1.63
N ASN A 43 6.65 -13.63 -0.64
CA ASN A 43 5.56 -13.10 0.15
C ASN A 43 5.67 -11.57 0.17
N LEU A 44 4.55 -10.90 -0.10
CA LEU A 44 4.43 -9.44 -0.02
C LEU A 44 3.28 -9.10 0.92
N THR A 45 3.58 -8.39 2.01
CA THR A 45 2.56 -7.82 2.88
C THR A 45 2.39 -6.36 2.55
N ILE A 46 1.16 -5.92 2.35
CA ILE A 46 0.79 -4.55 2.02
C ILE A 46 0.01 -3.97 3.21
N ILE A 47 0.49 -2.87 3.77
CA ILE A 47 -0.25 -2.10 4.79
C ILE A 47 -1.00 -1.00 4.06
N GLY A 48 -2.33 -1.00 4.14
CA GLY A 48 -3.23 -0.10 3.42
C GLY A 48 -3.86 -0.76 2.19
N GLY A 49 -5.16 -1.03 2.27
CA GLY A 49 -6.05 -1.53 1.22
C GLY A 49 -6.73 -0.41 0.42
N GLY A 50 -6.10 0.75 0.31
CA GLY A 50 -6.48 1.80 -0.63
C GLY A 50 -6.14 1.46 -2.08
N VAL A 51 -6.46 2.36 -3.01
CA VAL A 51 -6.27 2.16 -4.46
C VAL A 51 -4.84 1.72 -4.80
N ILE A 52 -3.83 2.46 -4.33
CA ILE A 52 -2.41 2.16 -4.61
C ILE A 52 -2.00 0.77 -4.11
N GLY A 53 -2.48 0.39 -2.93
CA GLY A 53 -2.15 -0.91 -2.31
C GLY A 53 -2.76 -2.08 -3.05
N LEU A 54 -4.01 -1.92 -3.51
CA LEU A 54 -4.70 -2.93 -4.30
C LEU A 54 -4.11 -3.05 -5.71
N GLU A 55 -3.75 -1.93 -6.34
CA GLU A 55 -3.09 -1.93 -7.66
C GLU A 55 -1.74 -2.66 -7.63
N LEU A 56 -0.86 -2.26 -6.71
CA LEU A 56 0.45 -2.91 -6.56
C LEU A 56 0.30 -4.36 -6.11
N GLY A 57 -0.64 -4.64 -5.20
CA GLY A 57 -0.95 -6.01 -4.80
C GLY A 57 -1.39 -6.89 -5.96
N SER A 58 -2.24 -6.37 -6.84
CA SER A 58 -2.69 -7.07 -8.04
C SER A 58 -1.53 -7.38 -8.99
N VAL A 59 -0.63 -6.41 -9.21
CA VAL A 59 0.58 -6.61 -10.05
C VAL A 59 1.47 -7.70 -9.47
N TRP A 60 1.86 -7.58 -8.19
CA TRP A 60 2.78 -8.52 -7.57
C TRP A 60 2.20 -9.92 -7.42
N ASN A 61 0.89 -10.03 -7.17
CA ASN A 61 0.23 -11.33 -7.10
C ASN A 61 0.21 -12.03 -8.45
N ARG A 62 -0.08 -11.29 -9.54
CA ARG A 62 -0.04 -11.84 -10.91
C ARG A 62 1.36 -12.27 -11.33
N LEU A 63 2.40 -11.64 -10.79
CA LEU A 63 3.80 -12.03 -11.00
C LEU A 63 4.23 -13.23 -10.15
N GLY A 64 3.39 -13.72 -9.23
CA GLY A 64 3.61 -14.93 -8.44
C GLY A 64 3.95 -14.70 -6.96
N SER A 65 3.95 -13.46 -6.47
CA SER A 65 4.09 -13.19 -5.04
C SER A 65 2.83 -13.59 -4.30
N LYS A 66 2.95 -14.21 -3.13
CA LYS A 66 1.82 -14.38 -2.22
C LYS A 66 1.52 -13.06 -1.52
N VAL A 67 0.45 -12.39 -1.92
CA VAL A 67 0.11 -11.06 -1.40
C VAL A 67 -0.89 -11.13 -0.24
N THR A 68 -0.60 -10.39 0.83
CA THR A 68 -1.50 -10.15 1.97
C THR A 68 -1.71 -8.66 2.13
N VAL A 69 -2.96 -8.22 2.15
CA VAL A 69 -3.30 -6.80 2.34
C VAL A 69 -3.88 -6.64 3.75
N ILE A 70 -3.38 -5.67 4.49
CA ILE A 70 -3.85 -5.37 5.83
C ILE A 70 -4.45 -3.98 5.82
N GLU A 71 -5.74 -3.91 6.10
CA GLU A 71 -6.51 -2.67 6.12
C GLU A 71 -7.04 -2.44 7.53
N PHE A 72 -7.01 -1.19 7.99
CA PHE A 72 -7.54 -0.81 9.28
C PHE A 72 -9.05 -0.56 9.22
N LEU A 73 -9.53 0.00 8.12
CA LEU A 73 -10.94 0.26 7.86
C LEU A 73 -11.73 -1.04 7.62
N ASN A 74 -13.05 -0.94 7.68
CA ASN A 74 -13.95 -2.06 7.44
C ASN A 74 -14.14 -2.37 5.94
N ASN A 75 -13.68 -1.47 5.07
CA ASN A 75 -13.87 -1.52 3.63
C ASN A 75 -12.52 -1.30 2.91
N ILE A 76 -12.38 -1.85 1.71
CA ILE A 76 -11.20 -1.69 0.84
C ILE A 76 -11.51 -0.73 -0.32
N GLY A 77 -10.49 -0.22 -0.99
CA GLY A 77 -10.64 0.72 -2.13
C GLY A 77 -10.58 2.20 -1.72
N GLY A 78 -10.26 2.48 -0.46
CA GLY A 78 -10.13 3.83 0.09
C GLY A 78 -11.44 4.42 0.62
N ALA A 79 -11.40 5.68 1.06
CA ALA A 79 -12.51 6.31 1.78
C ALA A 79 -13.73 6.66 0.89
N ASN A 80 -13.53 6.80 -0.43
CA ASN A 80 -14.54 7.37 -1.34
C ASN A 80 -15.23 6.33 -2.24
N ILE A 81 -14.92 5.05 -2.08
CA ILE A 81 -15.59 4.00 -2.83
C ILE A 81 -16.97 3.72 -2.24
N ASP A 82 -17.95 3.45 -3.10
CA ASP A 82 -19.27 3.01 -2.67
C ASP A 82 -19.17 1.69 -1.89
N SER A 83 -19.98 1.55 -0.84
CA SER A 83 -19.90 0.41 0.09
C SER A 83 -20.24 -0.92 -0.58
N ASP A 84 -21.21 -0.94 -1.48
CA ASP A 84 -21.63 -2.16 -2.17
C ASP A 84 -20.56 -2.57 -3.17
N ILE A 85 -19.96 -1.60 -3.86
CA ILE A 85 -18.83 -1.84 -4.75
C ILE A 85 -17.61 -2.34 -3.96
N SER A 86 -17.32 -1.75 -2.80
CA SER A 86 -16.22 -2.21 -1.93
C SER A 86 -16.41 -3.65 -1.48
N TYR A 87 -17.63 -4.01 -1.08
CA TYR A 87 -17.98 -5.37 -0.68
C TYR A 87 -17.86 -6.35 -1.85
N LEU A 88 -18.41 -6.00 -3.01
CA LEU A 88 -18.28 -6.80 -4.23
C LEU A 88 -16.81 -6.98 -4.62
N PHE A 89 -16.01 -5.92 -4.58
CA PHE A 89 -14.60 -5.98 -4.90
C PHE A 89 -13.82 -6.88 -3.93
N SER A 90 -14.13 -6.78 -2.63
CA SER A 90 -13.51 -7.64 -1.62
C SER A 90 -13.87 -9.12 -1.77
N SER A 91 -15.04 -9.43 -2.33
CA SER A 91 -15.48 -10.82 -2.52
C SER A 91 -14.98 -11.44 -3.83
N THR A 92 -14.69 -10.63 -4.84
CA THR A 92 -14.10 -11.09 -6.12
C THR A 92 -12.58 -11.21 -6.05
N GLU A 93 -11.91 -10.36 -5.26
CA GLU A 93 -10.48 -10.38 -5.01
C GLU A 93 -10.08 -11.56 -4.08
N ASN A 94 -10.21 -12.79 -4.58
CA ASN A 94 -9.53 -13.97 -3.99
C ASN A 94 -7.99 -13.87 -4.08
N LEU A 95 -7.45 -12.84 -4.75
CA LEU A 95 -6.03 -12.61 -4.99
C LEU A 95 -5.27 -12.11 -3.75
N CYS A 96 -5.92 -11.37 -2.85
CA CYS A 96 -5.29 -10.83 -1.64
C CYS A 96 -6.06 -11.24 -0.40
N ARG A 97 -5.40 -11.87 0.59
CA ARG A 97 -5.99 -12.03 1.92
C ARG A 97 -6.07 -10.66 2.58
N VAL A 98 -7.25 -10.05 2.54
CA VAL A 98 -7.55 -8.82 3.26
C VAL A 98 -7.84 -9.16 4.72
N SER A 99 -7.10 -8.55 5.65
CA SER A 99 -7.34 -8.72 7.08
C SER A 99 -7.61 -7.37 7.75
N SER A 100 -8.77 -7.22 8.38
CA SER A 100 -9.17 -6.04 9.17
C SER A 100 -8.56 -6.03 10.58
N LYS A 101 -7.26 -6.31 10.69
CA LYS A 101 -6.58 -6.40 11.99
C LYS A 101 -6.12 -5.03 12.47
N ARG A 102 -6.63 -4.61 13.64
CA ARG A 102 -6.19 -3.40 14.37
C ARG A 102 -4.75 -3.47 14.90
N ARG A 103 -4.13 -4.65 14.88
CA ARG A 103 -2.75 -4.88 15.34
C ARG A 103 -2.06 -5.84 14.38
N VAL A 104 -0.93 -5.40 13.85
CA VAL A 104 -0.15 -6.16 12.90
C VAL A 104 1.18 -6.53 13.55
N SER A 105 1.40 -7.83 13.76
CA SER A 105 2.71 -8.38 14.10
C SER A 105 3.28 -9.01 12.83
N ILE A 106 4.20 -8.30 12.16
CA ILE A 106 4.92 -8.81 10.99
C ILE A 106 6.19 -9.50 11.47
N SER A 107 6.34 -10.76 11.12
CA SER A 107 7.61 -11.50 11.23
C SER A 107 8.44 -11.24 9.97
N TYR A 108 9.54 -10.50 10.11
CA TYR A 108 10.36 -9.97 9.00
C TYR A 108 11.20 -11.01 8.23
N TRP A 109 11.22 -12.26 8.66
CA TRP A 109 12.24 -13.22 8.21
C TRP A 109 12.06 -13.76 6.78
N ASP A 110 10.90 -13.59 6.15
CA ASP A 110 10.62 -14.19 4.83
C ASP A 110 9.60 -13.40 3.98
N THR A 111 9.37 -12.12 4.33
CA THR A 111 8.29 -11.29 3.74
C THR A 111 8.81 -9.88 3.47
N LYS A 112 8.62 -9.40 2.24
CA LYS A 112 8.79 -7.96 1.96
C LYS A 112 7.55 -7.22 2.42
N LEU A 113 7.75 -6.07 3.05
CA LEU A 113 6.69 -5.20 3.53
C LEU A 113 6.57 -3.98 2.63
N LEU A 114 5.42 -3.82 2.00
CA LEU A 114 5.04 -2.63 1.27
C LEU A 114 4.15 -1.78 2.18
N VAL A 115 4.65 -0.61 2.54
CA VAL A 115 3.88 0.35 3.31
C VAL A 115 3.26 1.33 2.33
N ILE A 116 1.95 1.20 2.12
CA ILE A 116 1.19 2.08 1.24
C ILE A 116 0.67 3.22 2.09
N HIS A 117 0.86 4.44 1.60
CA HIS A 117 0.32 5.62 2.24
C HIS A 117 -0.54 6.40 1.25
N LYS A 118 -1.85 6.33 1.46
CA LYS A 118 -2.83 7.41 1.34
C LYS A 118 -4.07 7.02 2.14
#